data_AF-A0A956VSF4-F1
#
_entry.id   AF-A0A956VSF4-F1
#
_cell.length_a   1.000
_cell.length_b   1.000
_cell.length_c   1.000
_cell.angle_alpha   90.00
_cell.angle_beta   90.00
_cell.angle_gamma   90.00
#
_symmetry.space_group_name_H-M   'P 1'
#
loop_
_entity.id
_entity.type
_entity.pdbx_description
1 polymer ?
#
loop_
_entity_poly.entity_id
_entity_poly.type
_entity_poly.pdbx_seq_one_letter_code
_entity_poly.pdbx_strand_id
1 'polypeptide(L)'
;MSRTRALLLPALAIVAAVALVACGGGGDDPTPTETATATESTPTPTPTTSRTPSPTATPRPSQTESADAVQAISGLKDFIDGYGYPSDATFAELRVPKLGVDAQVASRFVGGDGVMPNPEGPAEVIWYDMSLWQGMGGVPGGGGNAIFSGHVDYDYAVGYAG
;
A
#
# COMPACT_ATOMS: atom_id res chain seq x y z
N MET A 1 67.33 6.31 22.44
CA MET A 1 67.66 5.84 23.80
C MET A 1 66.48 5.05 24.33
N SER A 2 66.64 3.75 24.61
CA SER A 2 65.55 2.90 25.12
C SER A 2 65.53 2.91 26.65
N ARG A 3 64.32 2.94 27.24
CA ARG A 3 64.11 2.61 28.67
C ARG A 3 62.91 1.68 28.81
N THR A 4 63.22 0.40 28.82
CA THR A 4 62.42 -0.71 29.35
C THR A 4 61.77 -0.40 30.70
N ARG A 5 60.55 -0.89 30.88
CA ARG A 5 60.09 -1.52 32.14
C ARG A 5 58.93 -2.46 31.88
N ALA A 6 59.22 -3.75 31.89
CA ALA A 6 58.21 -4.80 31.99
C ALA A 6 57.72 -4.90 33.45
N LEU A 7 56.45 -5.27 33.63
CA LEU A 7 55.97 -5.89 34.86
C LEU A 7 55.00 -7.02 34.49
N LEU A 8 55.15 -8.18 35.12
CA LEU A 8 54.46 -9.41 34.75
C LEU A 8 53.09 -9.55 35.43
N LEU A 9 52.22 -10.36 34.83
CA LEU A 9 50.98 -10.88 35.42
C LEU A 9 51.23 -11.93 36.50
N PRO A 10 50.21 -12.19 37.34
CA PRO A 10 49.58 -13.53 37.41
C PRO A 10 48.07 -13.45 37.13
N ALA A 11 47.48 -14.32 36.30
CA ALA A 11 47.04 -15.70 36.59
C ALA A 11 45.89 -15.74 37.63
N LEU A 12 44.64 -16.09 37.30
CA LEU A 12 44.07 -17.41 36.89
C LEU A 12 43.40 -18.13 38.10
N ALA A 13 42.17 -18.62 37.87
CA ALA A 13 41.42 -19.65 38.63
C ALA A 13 40.71 -19.32 39.97
N ILE A 14 39.37 -19.16 39.88
CA ILE A 14 38.32 -19.72 40.79
C ILE A 14 37.11 -20.02 39.87
N VAL A 15 36.49 -21.21 39.69
CA VAL A 15 36.54 -22.59 40.25
C VAL A 15 35.48 -22.93 41.33
N ALA A 16 34.72 -24.01 41.07
CA ALA A 16 33.69 -24.71 41.88
C ALA A 16 32.35 -23.96 42.12
N ALA A 17 31.11 -24.48 41.96
CA ALA A 17 30.47 -25.80 41.70
C ALA A 17 29.69 -26.41 42.91
N VAL A 18 28.67 -27.24 42.61
CA VAL A 18 27.93 -28.16 43.54
C VAL A 18 26.89 -27.44 44.46
N ALA A 19 25.70 -27.93 44.86
CA ALA A 19 24.99 -29.23 44.73
C ALA A 19 23.44 -29.10 44.76
N LEU A 20 22.79 -30.14 44.21
CA LEU A 20 21.59 -30.88 44.66
C LEU A 20 20.76 -30.36 45.87
N VAL A 21 19.44 -30.29 45.69
CA VAL A 21 18.43 -30.57 46.74
C VAL A 21 17.65 -31.82 46.33
N ALA A 22 17.37 -32.70 47.30
CA ALA A 22 16.81 -34.03 47.11
C ALA A 22 15.56 -34.27 47.97
N CYS A 23 14.97 -35.47 47.82
CA CYS A 23 13.76 -36.00 48.48
C CYS A 23 12.40 -35.42 48.02
N GLY A 24 11.36 -36.25 47.87
CA GLY A 24 11.33 -37.72 47.98
C GLY A 24 9.91 -38.32 48.01
N GLY A 25 9.83 -39.66 48.05
CA GLY A 25 8.60 -40.44 48.18
C GLY A 25 7.79 -40.57 46.87
N GLY A 26 7.22 -41.72 46.48
CA GLY A 26 7.12 -43.03 47.15
C GLY A 26 5.67 -43.43 47.38
N GLY A 27 5.14 -44.33 46.56
CA GLY A 27 3.77 -44.84 46.66
C GLY A 27 3.26 -45.43 45.34
N ASP A 28 3.16 -46.75 45.27
CA ASP A 28 2.49 -47.47 44.19
C ASP A 28 0.98 -47.34 44.28
N ASP A 29 0.30 -46.93 43.20
CA ASP A 29 -1.14 -47.18 43.05
C ASP A 29 -1.54 -47.20 41.55
N PRO A 30 -2.06 -48.33 41.00
CA PRO A 30 -2.55 -48.39 39.64
C PRO A 30 -3.91 -47.69 39.52
N THR A 31 -3.86 -46.36 39.34
CA THR A 31 -5.04 -45.51 39.08
C THR A 31 -5.80 -46.02 37.86
N PRO A 32 -7.15 -46.11 37.90
CA PRO A 32 -7.94 -46.72 36.83
C PRO A 32 -7.84 -45.96 35.51
N THR A 33 -7.89 -46.69 34.40
CA THR A 33 -8.01 -46.13 33.05
C THR A 33 -9.37 -45.44 32.89
N GLU A 34 -9.40 -44.11 32.99
CA GLU A 34 -10.56 -43.34 32.59
C GLU A 34 -10.67 -43.30 31.06
N THR A 35 -11.82 -43.77 30.55
CA THR A 35 -12.20 -43.64 29.15
C THR A 35 -12.42 -42.17 28.82
N ALA A 36 -11.50 -41.57 28.05
CA ALA A 36 -11.65 -40.19 27.58
C ALA A 36 -12.83 -40.08 26.59
N THR A 37 -13.96 -39.58 27.07
CA THR A 37 -15.08 -39.14 26.23
C THR A 37 -14.61 -37.97 25.37
N ALA A 38 -14.49 -38.19 24.06
CA ALA A 38 -14.16 -37.13 23.12
C ALA A 38 -15.26 -36.06 23.14
N THR A 39 -14.91 -34.85 23.57
CA THR A 39 -15.82 -33.69 23.52
C THR A 39 -15.79 -33.10 22.11
N GLU A 40 -16.88 -33.26 21.38
CA GLU A 40 -17.04 -32.70 20.03
C GLU A 40 -16.96 -31.16 20.08
N SER A 41 -16.04 -30.59 19.30
CA SER A 41 -15.80 -29.14 19.31
C SER A 41 -16.72 -28.45 18.31
N THR A 42 -17.75 -27.75 18.82
CA THR A 42 -18.67 -26.94 18.02
C THR A 42 -17.91 -25.91 17.17
N PRO A 43 -18.12 -25.85 15.84
CA PRO A 43 -17.44 -24.89 14.98
C PRO A 43 -17.88 -23.45 15.30
N THR A 44 -16.92 -22.55 15.45
CA THR A 44 -17.19 -21.12 15.63
C THR A 44 -17.79 -20.52 14.34
N PRO A 45 -18.90 -19.76 14.40
CA PRO A 45 -19.46 -19.12 13.22
C PRO A 45 -18.49 -18.11 12.62
N THR A 46 -18.28 -18.18 11.30
CA THR A 46 -17.47 -17.21 10.55
C THR A 46 -18.21 -15.87 10.46
N PRO A 47 -17.55 -14.72 10.72
CA PRO A 47 -18.20 -13.42 10.64
C PRO A 47 -18.58 -13.06 9.19
N THR A 48 -19.86 -12.78 8.96
CA THR A 48 -20.35 -12.27 7.67
C THR A 48 -19.88 -10.84 7.45
N THR A 49 -19.11 -10.61 6.39
CA THR A 49 -18.69 -9.26 6.00
C THR A 49 -19.89 -8.43 5.54
N SER A 50 -20.27 -7.42 6.32
CA SER A 50 -21.27 -6.44 5.91
C SER A 50 -20.76 -5.63 4.71
N ARG A 51 -21.60 -5.40 3.70
CA ARG A 51 -21.22 -4.60 2.53
C ARG A 51 -21.35 -3.12 2.87
N THR A 52 -20.25 -2.38 2.78
CA THR A 52 -20.24 -0.91 2.83
C THR A 52 -21.18 -0.35 1.75
N PRO A 53 -22.04 0.64 2.05
CA PRO A 53 -22.87 1.27 1.03
C PRO A 53 -22.01 1.97 -0.03
N SER A 54 -22.42 1.90 -1.29
CA SER A 54 -21.80 2.66 -2.39
C SER A 54 -21.94 4.16 -2.13
N PRO A 55 -20.91 4.99 -2.40
CA PRO A 55 -21.04 6.43 -2.31
C PRO A 55 -22.10 6.94 -3.29
N THR A 56 -22.98 7.81 -2.82
CA THR A 56 -23.94 8.54 -3.66
C THR A 56 -23.19 9.61 -4.45
N ALA A 57 -23.25 9.55 -5.78
CA ALA A 57 -22.69 10.60 -6.62
C ALA A 57 -23.37 11.95 -6.30
N THR A 58 -22.56 12.95 -5.95
CA THR A 58 -23.06 14.32 -5.78
C THR A 58 -23.34 14.91 -7.16
N PRO A 59 -24.52 15.49 -7.43
CA PRO A 59 -24.82 16.07 -8.73
C PRO A 59 -23.87 17.23 -9.03
N ARG A 60 -23.18 17.15 -10.17
CA ARG A 60 -22.32 18.22 -10.69
C ARG A 60 -23.15 19.47 -10.97
N PRO A 61 -22.69 20.68 -10.62
CA PRO A 61 -23.35 21.90 -11.05
C PRO A 61 -23.30 21.98 -12.59
N SER A 62 -24.46 22.16 -13.23
CA SER A 62 -24.56 22.39 -14.67
C SER A 62 -24.01 23.79 -14.98
N GLN A 63 -22.74 23.86 -15.36
CA GLN A 63 -22.15 25.11 -15.86
C GLN A 63 -22.66 25.36 -17.28
N THR A 64 -23.54 26.35 -17.44
CA THR A 64 -23.91 26.89 -18.75
C THR A 64 -22.76 27.76 -19.26
N GLU A 65 -21.73 27.13 -19.83
CA GLU A 65 -20.65 27.85 -20.50
C GLU A 65 -21.09 28.33 -21.89
N SER A 66 -20.64 29.53 -22.25
CA SER A 66 -21.07 30.23 -23.46
C SER A 66 -20.61 29.52 -24.73
N ALA A 67 -21.50 29.49 -25.73
CA ALA A 67 -21.26 28.88 -27.03
C ALA A 67 -20.36 29.72 -27.96
N ASP A 68 -19.12 29.99 -27.54
CA ASP A 68 -17.99 29.96 -28.48
C ASP A 68 -17.48 28.53 -28.47
N ALA A 69 -17.46 27.89 -29.65
CA ALA A 69 -17.50 26.44 -29.74
C ALA A 69 -16.17 25.76 -29.36
N VAL A 70 -15.98 25.48 -28.07
CA VAL A 70 -15.11 24.39 -27.59
C VAL A 70 -15.50 23.15 -28.38
N GLN A 71 -14.59 22.66 -29.22
CA GLN A 71 -14.85 21.48 -30.06
C GLN A 71 -15.01 20.28 -29.12
N ALA A 72 -16.24 19.76 -29.01
CA ALA A 72 -16.54 18.58 -28.22
C ALA A 72 -15.94 17.34 -28.90
N ILE A 73 -14.66 17.08 -28.64
CA ILE A 73 -13.96 15.88 -29.12
C ILE A 73 -14.39 14.70 -28.25
N SER A 74 -15.20 13.81 -28.82
CA SER A 74 -15.66 12.57 -28.16
C SER A 74 -14.67 11.41 -28.29
N GLY A 75 -13.67 11.51 -29.16
CA GLY A 75 -12.63 10.51 -29.36
C GLY A 75 -11.37 10.83 -28.57
N LEU A 76 -11.01 9.97 -27.59
CA LEU A 76 -9.74 10.08 -26.86
C LEU A 76 -8.52 10.13 -27.81
N LYS A 77 -8.54 9.34 -28.89
CA LYS A 77 -7.49 9.36 -29.90
C LYS A 77 -7.42 10.71 -30.62
N ASP A 78 -8.55 11.24 -31.07
CA ASP A 78 -8.60 12.51 -31.79
C ASP A 78 -8.15 13.67 -30.88
N PHE A 79 -8.46 13.58 -29.59
CA PHE A 79 -7.99 14.51 -28.57
C PHE A 79 -6.46 14.46 -28.42
N ILE A 80 -5.86 13.26 -28.31
CA ILE A 80 -4.40 13.08 -28.21
C ILE A 80 -3.71 13.52 -29.50
N ASP A 81 -4.27 13.22 -30.68
CA ASP A 81 -3.71 13.63 -31.97
C ASP A 81 -3.75 15.17 -32.15
N GLY A 82 -4.73 15.86 -31.54
CA GLY A 82 -4.89 17.32 -31.62
C GLY A 82 -4.13 18.11 -30.54
N TYR A 83 -4.12 17.63 -29.29
CA TYR A 83 -3.62 18.37 -28.12
C TYR A 83 -2.48 17.66 -27.38
N GLY A 84 -2.24 16.39 -27.66
CA GLY A 84 -1.22 15.58 -26.97
C GLY A 84 -1.62 15.17 -25.55
N TYR A 85 -0.60 14.87 -24.74
CA TYR A 85 -0.71 14.56 -23.31
C TYR A 85 -0.28 15.79 -22.47
N PRO A 86 -0.68 15.86 -21.19
CA PRO A 86 -0.15 16.87 -20.26
C PRO A 86 1.39 16.85 -20.24
N SER A 87 2.01 18.03 -20.23
CA SER A 87 3.48 18.16 -20.36
C SER A 87 4.29 17.55 -19.19
N ASP A 88 3.62 17.29 -18.07
CA ASP A 88 4.15 16.72 -16.84
C ASP A 88 3.84 15.22 -16.68
N ALA A 89 3.07 14.61 -17.60
CA ALA A 89 2.83 13.17 -17.70
C ALA A 89 4.08 12.42 -18.20
N THR A 90 5.13 12.47 -17.38
CA THR A 90 6.51 12.08 -17.70
C THR A 90 7.07 11.01 -16.75
N PHE A 91 6.29 10.56 -15.78
CA PHE A 91 6.73 9.64 -14.73
C PHE A 91 6.85 8.19 -15.23
N ALA A 92 5.86 7.71 -15.97
CA ALA A 92 5.81 6.34 -16.50
C ALA A 92 4.79 6.22 -17.65
N GLU A 93 4.70 5.03 -18.24
CA GLU A 93 3.71 4.65 -19.24
C GLU A 93 2.90 3.46 -18.71
N LEU A 94 1.57 3.58 -18.63
CA LEU A 94 0.68 2.51 -18.18
C LEU A 94 0.05 1.80 -19.38
N ARG A 95 0.40 0.52 -19.55
CA ARG A 95 -0.17 -0.36 -20.57
C ARG A 95 -1.02 -1.47 -19.96
N VAL A 96 -2.29 -1.57 -20.37
CA VAL A 96 -3.18 -2.71 -20.06
C VAL A 96 -3.75 -3.28 -21.36
N PRO A 97 -3.00 -4.15 -22.08
CA PRO A 97 -3.33 -4.52 -23.46
C PRO A 97 -4.71 -5.15 -23.66
N LYS A 98 -5.22 -5.90 -22.67
CA LYS A 98 -6.55 -6.51 -22.72
C LYS A 98 -7.71 -5.50 -22.64
N LEU A 99 -7.44 -4.29 -22.16
CA LEU A 99 -8.40 -3.19 -22.06
C LEU A 99 -8.12 -2.10 -23.10
N GLY A 100 -7.08 -2.25 -23.93
CA GLY A 100 -6.64 -1.22 -24.88
C GLY A 100 -6.06 0.04 -24.22
N VAL A 101 -5.72 0.00 -22.94
CA VAL A 101 -5.14 1.16 -22.23
C VAL A 101 -3.67 1.28 -22.61
N ASP A 102 -3.30 2.45 -23.11
CA ASP A 102 -1.94 2.92 -23.38
C ASP A 102 -1.92 4.42 -23.05
N ALA A 103 -1.39 4.77 -21.87
CA ALA A 103 -1.53 6.10 -21.29
C ALA A 103 -0.27 6.58 -20.59
N GLN A 104 0.04 7.87 -20.75
CA GLN A 104 1.12 8.52 -20.01
C GLN A 104 0.71 8.78 -18.56
N VAL A 105 1.68 8.62 -17.66
CA VAL A 105 1.49 8.76 -16.22
C VAL A 105 2.17 10.01 -15.71
N ALA A 106 1.42 10.88 -15.05
CA ALA A 106 1.92 12.00 -14.24
C ALA A 106 2.11 11.57 -12.78
N SER A 107 2.90 12.33 -12.01
CA SER A 107 3.01 12.16 -10.56
C SER A 107 2.21 13.27 -9.85
N ARG A 108 1.47 12.92 -8.80
CA ARG A 108 0.82 13.89 -7.90
C ARG A 108 1.12 13.56 -6.45
N PHE A 109 1.59 14.56 -5.71
CA PHE A 109 1.84 14.46 -4.29
C PHE A 109 0.52 14.52 -3.50
N VAL A 110 0.33 13.57 -2.58
CA VAL A 110 -0.82 13.57 -1.66
C VAL A 110 -0.41 14.29 -0.36
N GLY A 111 -0.95 15.50 -0.20
CA GLY A 111 -0.67 16.38 0.93
C GLY A 111 -1.10 15.83 2.30
N GLY A 112 -0.78 16.56 3.36
CA GLY A 112 -1.14 16.18 4.73
C GLY A 112 -2.63 16.34 5.06
N ASP A 113 -3.39 16.96 4.16
CA ASP A 113 -4.85 16.99 4.13
C ASP A 113 -5.46 15.68 3.61
N GLY A 114 -4.66 14.83 2.96
CA GLY A 114 -5.08 13.52 2.42
C GLY A 114 -5.92 13.63 1.15
N VAL A 115 -6.01 14.82 0.55
CA VAL A 115 -6.73 15.04 -0.70
C VAL A 115 -5.92 14.44 -1.84
N MET A 116 -6.52 13.50 -2.57
CA MET A 116 -5.94 12.92 -3.78
C MET A 116 -6.31 13.79 -4.98
N PRO A 117 -5.34 14.43 -5.67
CA PRO A 117 -5.65 15.31 -6.81
C PRO A 117 -6.20 14.53 -8.02
N ASN A 118 -7.23 15.08 -8.68
CA ASN A 118 -7.80 14.47 -9.89
C ASN A 118 -6.87 14.61 -11.11
N PRO A 119 -6.98 13.73 -12.12
CA PRO A 119 -6.38 13.95 -13.43
C PRO A 119 -7.02 15.14 -14.14
N GLU A 120 -6.22 15.94 -14.81
CA GLU A 120 -6.60 17.21 -15.43
C GLU A 120 -7.30 17.01 -16.78
N GLY A 121 -6.94 15.96 -17.52
CA GLY A 121 -7.50 15.68 -18.85
C GLY A 121 -7.87 14.21 -19.13
N PRO A 122 -8.57 13.94 -20.25
CA PRO A 122 -9.13 12.62 -20.57
C PRO A 122 -8.08 11.54 -20.83
N ALA A 123 -6.87 11.95 -21.25
CA ALA A 123 -5.75 11.07 -21.58
C ALA A 123 -4.77 10.84 -20.41
N GLU A 124 -5.00 11.47 -19.26
CA GLU A 124 -4.05 11.44 -18.15
C GLU A 124 -4.34 10.30 -17.17
N VAL A 125 -3.27 9.59 -16.79
CA VAL A 125 -3.23 8.75 -15.59
C VAL A 125 -2.30 9.41 -14.59
N ILE A 126 -2.64 9.38 -13.31
CA ILE A 126 -1.79 9.83 -12.21
C ILE A 126 -1.30 8.62 -11.42
N TRP A 127 -0.03 8.64 -11.02
CA TRP A 127 0.48 7.90 -9.86
C TRP A 127 0.55 8.82 -8.64
N TYR A 128 0.05 8.36 -7.50
CA TYR A 128 0.05 9.12 -6.26
C TYR A 128 1.35 8.91 -5.46
N ASP A 129 2.13 9.98 -5.31
CA ASP A 129 3.21 10.06 -4.34
C ASP A 129 2.61 10.23 -2.93
N MET A 130 2.61 9.14 -2.18
CA MET A 130 2.17 9.10 -0.78
C MET A 130 3.36 9.13 0.21
N SER A 131 4.52 9.67 -0.16
CA SER A 131 5.73 9.69 0.68
C SER A 131 5.54 10.32 2.08
N LEU A 132 4.53 11.17 2.25
CA LEU A 132 4.14 11.74 3.56
C LEU A 132 3.36 10.74 4.46
N TRP A 133 2.78 9.70 3.90
CA TRP A 133 1.85 8.77 4.56
C TRP A 133 2.55 7.45 4.89
N GLN A 134 3.13 7.35 6.09
CA GLN A 134 3.93 6.19 6.49
C GLN A 134 3.18 4.86 6.32
N GLY A 135 3.76 3.94 5.54
CA GLY A 135 3.19 2.61 5.27
C GLY A 135 2.13 2.58 4.16
N MET A 136 1.82 3.72 3.54
CA MET A 136 0.91 3.83 2.40
C MET A 136 1.67 4.04 1.09
N GLY A 137 1.03 3.73 -0.04
CA GLY A 137 1.59 3.94 -1.37
C GLY A 137 2.79 3.04 -1.69
N GLY A 138 3.58 3.48 -2.67
CA GLY A 138 4.75 2.79 -3.21
C GLY A 138 5.03 3.21 -4.65
N VAL A 139 6.29 3.27 -5.06
CA VAL A 139 6.65 3.46 -6.47
C VAL A 139 6.54 2.11 -7.21
N PRO A 140 6.13 2.08 -8.49
CA PRO A 140 6.12 0.85 -9.28
C PRO A 140 7.48 0.14 -9.26
N GLY A 141 7.49 -1.13 -8.85
CA GLY A 141 8.72 -1.93 -8.69
C GLY A 141 9.54 -1.68 -7.41
N GLY A 142 9.24 -0.64 -6.63
CA GLY A 142 9.94 -0.34 -5.37
C GLY A 142 9.37 -1.03 -4.11
N GLY A 143 8.29 -1.79 -4.25
CA GLY A 143 7.52 -2.34 -3.14
C GLY A 143 6.40 -1.41 -2.66
N GLY A 144 5.58 -1.89 -1.73
CA GLY A 144 4.33 -1.24 -1.35
C GLY A 144 3.25 -1.37 -2.43
N ASN A 145 2.23 -0.52 -2.35
CA ASN A 145 1.11 -0.47 -3.29
C ASN A 145 1.21 0.78 -4.15
N ALA A 146 1.57 0.65 -5.44
CA ALA A 146 1.44 1.77 -6.37
C ALA A 146 -0.05 2.03 -6.65
N ILE A 147 -0.49 3.26 -6.36
CA ILE A 147 -1.90 3.67 -6.53
C ILE A 147 -1.98 4.63 -7.71
N PHE A 148 -2.96 4.39 -8.58
CA PHE A 148 -3.19 5.17 -9.79
C PHE A 148 -4.63 5.69 -9.86
N SER A 149 -4.81 6.78 -10.59
CA SER A 149 -6.13 7.33 -10.95
C SER A 149 -6.15 7.72 -12.42
N GLY A 150 -7.31 7.62 -13.04
CA GLY A 150 -7.57 7.99 -14.43
C GLY A 150 -9.07 8.10 -14.63
N HIS A 151 -9.50 8.81 -15.67
CA HIS A 151 -10.92 8.99 -15.96
C HIS A 151 -11.53 7.75 -16.63
N VAL A 152 -12.84 7.54 -16.39
CA VAL A 152 -13.62 6.47 -17.05
C VAL A 152 -14.43 7.07 -18.20
N ASP A 153 -15.23 8.09 -17.90
CA ASP A 153 -16.03 8.86 -18.86
C ASP A 153 -15.76 10.36 -18.58
N TYR A 154 -14.90 11.00 -19.37
CA TYR A 154 -14.51 12.41 -19.17
C TYR A 154 -15.35 13.36 -20.04
N ASP A 155 -16.11 14.23 -19.39
CA ASP A 155 -17.06 15.17 -20.00
C ASP A 155 -16.83 16.61 -19.50
N TYR A 156 -15.60 17.14 -19.64
CA TYR A 156 -15.26 18.48 -19.14
C TYR A 156 -14.34 19.29 -20.05
N ALA A 157 -14.25 20.59 -19.78
CA ALA A 157 -13.26 21.47 -20.38
C ALA A 157 -11.86 21.12 -19.86
N VAL A 158 -10.91 20.90 -20.77
CA VAL A 158 -9.54 20.54 -20.44
C VAL A 158 -8.66 21.78 -20.50
N GLY A 159 -8.09 22.21 -19.37
CA GLY A 159 -7.37 23.48 -19.27
C GLY A 159 -6.15 23.66 -20.19
N TYR A 160 -5.57 22.57 -20.71
CA TYR A 160 -4.48 22.62 -21.70
C TYR A 160 -4.95 22.49 -23.16
N ALA A 161 -6.24 22.27 -23.43
CA ALA A 161 -6.77 22.00 -24.77
C ALA A 161 -7.51 23.18 -25.42
N GLY A 162 -7.61 24.33 -24.74
CA GLY A 162 -8.26 25.55 -25.27
C GLY A 162 -9.69 25.74 -24.77
#